data_AF-A0A1F4UL11-F1
#
_entry.id   AF-A0A1F4UL11-F1
#
_cell.length_a   1.000
_cell.length_b   1.000
_cell.length_c   1.000
_cell.angle_alpha   90.00
_cell.angle_beta   90.00
_cell.angle_gamma   90.00
#
_symmetry.space_group_name_H-M   'P 1'
#
loop_
_entity.id
_entity.type
_entity.pdbx_description
1 polymer ?
#
loop_
_entity_poly.entity_id
_entity_poly.type
_entity_poly.pdbx_seq_one_letter_code
_entity_poly.pdbx_strand_id
1 'polypeptide(L)'
;MAYAHELEEVWIKKGRITGLPLTFKVSTGDTVRLLSWFTHFLNAYRDSWRRWYEKTGELCLIVIDNFSALRLSGDDPLLGDLPEATGRNLGLLAAWGVSNGRNNGLIFWLLTHSVEDFDYISTGIYPQLGLVVSLNHDDHKYAQIIQPKEHEVMASNVSILLPEPIASVVGRQELKGKSGVWMQKPSSEAS
;
A
#
# COMPACT_ATOMS: atom_id res chain seq x y z
N MET A 1 20.62 -1.75 -22.05
CA MET A 1 19.48 -1.78 -23.01
C MET A 1 19.16 -3.19 -23.53
N ALA A 2 20.10 -4.15 -23.56
CA ALA A 2 19.84 -5.52 -24.04
C ALA A 2 18.89 -6.36 -23.15
N TYR A 3 18.99 -6.23 -21.82
CA TYR A 3 18.20 -7.05 -20.87
C TYR A 3 16.69 -6.81 -20.90
N ALA A 4 16.23 -5.60 -21.27
CA ALA A 4 14.80 -5.29 -21.30
C ALA A 4 14.09 -6.00 -22.46
N HIS A 5 14.77 -6.11 -23.61
CA HIS A 5 14.21 -6.74 -24.81
C HIS A 5 14.14 -8.27 -24.68
N GLU A 6 15.15 -8.87 -24.04
CA GLU A 6 15.14 -10.32 -23.74
C GLU A 6 14.03 -10.69 -22.75
N LEU A 7 13.77 -9.84 -21.74
CA LEU A 7 12.66 -10.04 -20.80
C LEU A 7 11.29 -9.96 -21.50
N GLU A 8 11.12 -9.02 -22.42
CA GLU A 8 9.88 -8.83 -23.19
C GLU A 8 9.59 -10.02 -24.11
N GLU A 9 10.59 -10.53 -24.83
CA GLU A 9 10.46 -11.71 -25.68
C GLU A 9 10.16 -13.00 -24.91
N VAL A 10 10.77 -13.16 -23.73
CA VAL A 10 10.51 -14.32 -22.85
C VAL A 10 9.10 -14.26 -22.27
N TRP A 11 8.59 -13.07 -21.93
CA TRP A 11 7.22 -12.89 -21.45
C TRP A 11 6.16 -13.17 -22.51
N ILE A 12 6.40 -12.78 -23.77
CA ILE A 12 5.48 -13.07 -24.87
C ILE A 12 5.45 -14.57 -25.17
N LYS A 13 6.61 -15.25 -25.19
CA LYS A 13 6.72 -16.68 -25.51
C LYS A 13 6.11 -17.61 -24.45
N LYS A 14 6.07 -17.22 -23.18
CA LYS A 14 5.60 -18.08 -22.09
C LYS A 14 4.08 -17.97 -21.82
N GLY A 15 3.36 -17.19 -22.62
CA GLY A 15 2.00 -16.76 -22.31
C GLY A 15 2.04 -15.72 -21.20
N ARG A 16 1.30 -14.62 -21.34
CA ARG A 16 1.20 -13.56 -20.32
C ARG A 16 0.89 -14.22 -18.97
N ILE A 17 1.85 -14.21 -18.05
CA ILE A 17 1.60 -14.50 -16.65
C ILE A 17 0.94 -13.24 -16.07
N THR A 18 -0.38 -13.14 -16.22
CA THR A 18 -1.18 -12.14 -15.50
C THR A 18 -1.32 -12.62 -14.06
N GLY A 19 -0.64 -11.97 -13.11
CA GLY A 19 -0.96 -12.11 -11.69
C GLY A 19 -0.08 -13.03 -10.84
N LEU A 20 1.15 -13.38 -11.24
CA LEU A 20 2.10 -13.88 -10.24
C LEU A 20 2.81 -12.71 -9.56
N PRO A 21 2.79 -12.61 -8.22
CA PRO A 21 3.60 -11.63 -7.52
C PRO A 21 5.07 -11.90 -7.82
N LEU A 22 5.73 -10.97 -8.51
CA LEU A 22 7.18 -10.98 -8.64
C LEU A 22 7.78 -10.69 -7.27
N THR A 23 8.17 -11.75 -6.56
CA THR A 23 8.86 -11.62 -5.27
C THR A 23 10.36 -11.63 -5.49
N PHE A 24 11.04 -10.53 -5.14
CA PHE A 24 12.49 -10.44 -5.20
C PHE A 24 13.09 -10.71 -3.82
N LYS A 25 14.00 -11.69 -3.72
CA LYS A 25 14.85 -11.84 -2.53
C LYS A 25 16.11 -11.01 -2.75
N VAL A 26 16.16 -9.83 -2.14
CA VAL A 26 17.34 -8.98 -2.20
C VAL A 26 18.30 -9.37 -1.09
N SER A 27 19.38 -10.07 -1.43
CA SER A 27 20.47 -10.37 -0.49
C SER A 27 21.55 -9.31 -0.59
N THR A 28 21.41 -8.22 0.17
CA THR A 28 22.47 -7.22 0.34
C THR A 28 22.80 -7.08 1.82
N GLY A 29 24.07 -7.25 2.20
CA GLY A 29 24.56 -6.83 3.52
C GLY A 29 24.79 -5.32 3.65
N ASP A 30 24.37 -4.56 2.62
CA ASP A 30 24.56 -3.11 2.48
C ASP A 30 23.18 -2.44 2.33
N THR A 31 22.68 -1.97 3.47
CA THR A 31 21.45 -1.21 3.68
C THR A 31 21.29 -0.03 2.72
N VAL A 32 22.37 0.68 2.39
CA VAL A 32 22.31 1.85 1.48
C VAL A 32 22.03 1.39 0.05
N ARG A 33 22.63 0.29 -0.40
CA ARG A 33 22.36 -0.28 -1.73
C ARG A 33 20.95 -0.81 -1.86
N LEU A 34 20.38 -1.38 -0.80
CA LEU A 34 18.99 -1.85 -0.79
C LEU A 34 18.00 -0.69 -1.01
N LEU A 35 18.17 0.40 -0.26
CA LEU A 35 17.32 1.60 -0.40
C LEU A 35 17.46 2.23 -1.77
N SER A 36 18.69 2.40 -2.25
CA SER A 36 18.97 2.89 -3.60
C SER A 36 18.30 1.99 -4.65
N TRP A 37 18.37 0.67 -4.50
CA TRP A 37 17.71 -0.26 -5.39
C TRP A 37 16.19 -0.07 -5.41
N PHE A 38 15.53 0.03 -4.26
CA PHE A 38 14.07 0.26 -4.20
C PHE A 38 13.67 1.55 -4.91
N THR A 39 14.36 2.66 -4.62
CA THR A 39 14.10 3.95 -5.29
C THR A 39 14.32 3.84 -6.80
N HIS A 40 15.39 3.19 -7.25
CA HIS A 40 15.67 3.01 -8.68
C HIS A 40 14.66 2.09 -9.36
N PHE A 41 14.26 1.01 -8.69
CA PHE A 41 13.25 0.07 -9.19
C PHE A 41 11.91 0.78 -9.39
N LEU A 42 11.41 1.51 -8.39
CA LEU A 42 10.12 2.20 -8.48
C LEU A 42 10.11 3.26 -9.60
N ASN A 43 11.21 4.01 -9.76
CA ASN A 43 11.34 4.97 -10.85
C ASN A 43 11.43 4.28 -12.22
N ALA A 44 12.22 3.21 -12.35
CA ALA A 44 12.34 2.45 -13.59
C ALA A 44 11.02 1.77 -13.98
N TYR A 45 10.29 1.23 -13.00
CA TYR A 45 8.95 0.66 -13.19
C TYR A 45 7.98 1.71 -13.70
N ARG A 46 7.90 2.87 -13.02
CA ARG A 46 7.08 4.02 -13.45
C ARG A 46 7.37 4.41 -14.90
N ASP A 47 8.65 4.59 -15.24
CA ASP A 47 9.05 5.06 -16.56
C ASP A 47 8.80 4.01 -17.64
N SER A 48 8.96 2.73 -17.30
CA SER A 48 8.65 1.61 -18.20
C SER A 48 7.14 1.49 -18.43
N TRP A 49 6.34 1.63 -17.36
CA TRP A 49 4.88 1.59 -17.46
C TRP A 49 4.33 2.75 -18.28
N ARG A 50 4.85 3.96 -18.09
CA ARG A 50 4.49 5.11 -18.92
C ARG A 50 4.63 4.79 -20.42
N ARG A 51 5.78 4.24 -20.83
CA ARG A 51 6.02 3.84 -22.23
C ARG A 51 5.10 2.72 -22.69
N TRP A 52 4.74 1.80 -21.79
CA TRP A 52 3.78 0.74 -22.07
C TRP A 52 2.38 1.31 -22.31
N TYR A 53 1.92 2.20 -21.44
CA TYR A 53 0.64 2.90 -21.56
C TYR A 53 0.56 3.72 -22.85
N GLU A 54 1.60 4.47 -23.20
CA GLU A 54 1.66 5.24 -24.46
C GLU A 54 1.47 4.36 -25.69
N LYS A 55 1.89 3.08 -25.65
CA LYS A 55 1.76 2.13 -26.77
C LYS A 55 0.43 1.37 -26.78
N THR A 56 -0.10 1.02 -25.61
CA THR A 56 -1.17 0.03 -25.47
C THR A 56 -2.48 0.59 -24.94
N GLY A 57 -2.43 1.73 -24.25
CA GLY A 57 -3.55 2.28 -23.48
C GLY A 57 -3.92 1.46 -22.24
N GLU A 58 -3.17 0.41 -21.90
CA GLU A 58 -3.45 -0.44 -20.73
C GLU A 58 -3.20 0.31 -19.41
N LEU A 59 -4.09 0.12 -18.43
CA LEU A 59 -4.01 0.75 -17.12
C LEU A 59 -3.40 -0.21 -16.09
N CYS A 60 -2.58 0.32 -15.18
CA CYS A 60 -2.07 -0.42 -14.02
C CYS A 60 -2.65 0.16 -12.74
N LEU A 61 -3.16 -0.72 -11.88
CA LEU A 61 -3.53 -0.42 -10.52
C LEU A 61 -2.33 -0.68 -9.60
N ILE A 62 -1.88 0.36 -8.91
CA ILE A 62 -0.88 0.27 -7.85
C ILE A 62 -1.62 0.42 -6.52
N VAL A 63 -1.55 -0.62 -5.70
CA VAL A 63 -2.11 -0.64 -4.34
C VAL A 63 -0.96 -0.49 -3.36
N ILE A 64 -1.03 0.54 -2.52
CA ILE A 64 -0.07 0.79 -1.44
C ILE A 64 -0.83 0.68 -0.14
N ASP A 65 -0.61 -0.42 0.57
CA ASP A 65 -1.25 -0.70 1.85
C ASP A 65 -0.34 -0.35 3.02
N ASN A 66 -0.92 0.31 4.02
CA ASN A 66 -0.34 0.61 5.33
C ASN A 66 1.12 1.10 5.30
N PHE A 67 1.48 1.95 4.33
CA PHE A 67 2.83 2.48 4.21
C PHE A 67 3.25 3.27 5.47
N SER A 68 2.28 3.83 6.20
CA SER A 68 2.52 4.59 7.42
C SER A 68 2.96 3.74 8.61
N ALA A 69 2.67 2.43 8.62
CA ALA A 69 3.21 1.53 9.64
C ALA A 69 4.75 1.47 9.64
N LEU A 70 5.37 1.76 8.49
CA LEU A 70 6.83 1.82 8.36
C LEU A 70 7.45 3.05 9.03
N ARG A 71 6.64 4.05 9.42
CA ARG A 71 7.08 5.23 10.17
C ARG A 71 7.53 4.91 11.59
N LEU A 72 6.95 3.88 12.22
CA LEU A 72 7.20 3.54 13.63
C LEU A 72 8.47 2.72 13.84
N SER A 73 9.26 2.48 12.79
CA SER A 73 10.39 1.55 12.79
C SER A 73 11.77 2.21 12.68
N GLY A 74 11.88 3.52 12.94
CA GLY A 74 13.16 4.24 12.93
C GLY A 74 14.22 3.68 13.88
N ASP A 75 13.82 2.93 14.91
CA ASP A 75 14.72 2.26 15.85
C ASP A 75 14.61 0.71 15.77
N ASP A 76 14.41 0.14 14.58
CA ASP A 76 14.42 -1.32 14.45
C ASP A 76 15.81 -1.89 14.81
N PRO A 77 15.93 -2.77 15.81
CA PRO A 77 17.23 -3.25 16.31
C PRO A 77 18.00 -4.11 15.30
N LEU A 78 17.35 -4.57 14.23
CA LEU A 78 17.94 -5.40 13.19
C LEU A 78 18.12 -4.62 11.88
N LEU A 79 17.21 -3.71 11.58
CA LEU A 79 17.11 -3.05 10.27
C LEU A 79 17.44 -1.54 10.32
N GLY A 80 17.53 -0.93 11.50
CA GLY A 80 17.70 0.52 11.66
C GLY A 80 16.62 1.29 10.91
N ASP A 81 16.99 2.42 10.29
CA ASP A 81 16.09 3.33 9.58
C ASP A 81 15.54 2.78 8.24
N LEU A 82 15.91 1.54 7.85
CA LEU A 82 15.49 0.93 6.57
C LEU A 82 13.98 0.96 6.33
N PRO A 83 13.13 0.55 7.30
CA PRO A 83 11.69 0.54 7.10
C PRO A 83 11.16 1.96 6.87
N GLU A 84 11.60 2.93 7.68
CA GLU A 84 11.17 4.32 7.56
C GLU A 84 11.56 4.90 6.18
N ALA A 85 12.80 4.71 5.75
CA ALA A 85 13.26 5.16 4.44
C ALA A 85 12.49 4.49 3.28
N THR A 86 12.13 3.21 3.43
CA THR A 86 11.30 2.49 2.45
C THR A 86 9.89 3.04 2.39
N GLY A 87 9.26 3.28 3.55
CA GLY A 87 7.93 3.89 3.64
C GLY A 87 7.89 5.28 3.04
N ARG A 88 8.92 6.09 3.29
CA ARG A 88 9.07 7.42 2.69
C ARG A 88 9.22 7.35 1.16
N ASN A 89 10.01 6.41 0.63
CA ASN A 89 10.16 6.23 -0.81
C ASN A 89 8.86 5.80 -1.51
N LEU A 90 8.12 4.87 -0.90
CA LEU A 90 6.78 4.47 -1.38
C LEU A 90 5.81 5.66 -1.34
N GLY A 91 5.87 6.44 -0.26
CA GLY A 91 5.11 7.66 -0.14
C GLY A 91 5.40 8.67 -1.24
N LEU A 92 6.68 8.94 -1.55
CA LEU A 92 7.05 9.86 -2.62
C LEU A 92 6.53 9.39 -3.99
N LEU A 93 6.51 8.09 -4.25
CA LEU A 93 5.88 7.53 -5.45
C LEU A 93 4.36 7.75 -5.43
N ALA A 94 3.71 7.53 -4.28
CA ALA A 94 2.28 7.80 -4.11
C ALA A 94 1.96 9.28 -4.39
N ALA A 95 2.72 10.20 -3.82
CA ALA A 95 2.59 11.65 -4.03
C ALA A 95 2.69 12.01 -5.51
N TRP A 96 3.72 11.51 -6.19
CA TRP A 96 3.86 11.69 -7.64
C TRP A 96 2.67 11.10 -8.41
N GLY A 97 2.21 9.92 -8.00
CA GLY A 97 1.10 9.19 -8.60
C GLY A 97 -0.24 9.92 -8.50
N VAL A 98 -0.50 10.59 -7.39
CA VAL A 98 -1.72 11.40 -7.21
C VAL A 98 -1.77 12.53 -8.24
N SER A 99 -0.68 13.25 -8.47
CA SER A 99 -0.66 14.37 -9.41
C SER A 99 -0.49 13.95 -10.88
N ASN A 100 0.18 12.83 -11.15
CA ASN A 100 0.61 12.47 -12.52
C ASN A 100 0.08 11.12 -13.02
N GLY A 101 -0.42 10.25 -12.14
CA GLY A 101 -0.71 8.84 -12.46
C GLY A 101 -1.65 8.67 -13.65
N ARG A 102 -2.72 9.47 -13.69
CA ARG A 102 -3.74 9.41 -14.76
C ARG A 102 -3.13 9.59 -16.16
N ASN A 103 -2.18 10.52 -16.33
CA ASN A 103 -1.53 10.79 -17.61
C ASN A 103 -0.52 9.69 -18.01
N ASN A 104 -0.20 8.79 -17.08
CA ASN A 104 0.77 7.71 -17.26
C ASN A 104 0.12 6.33 -17.20
N GLY A 105 -1.22 6.24 -17.26
CA GLY A 105 -1.95 4.98 -17.19
C GLY A 105 -1.83 4.28 -15.83
N LEU A 106 -1.61 5.04 -14.76
CA LEU A 106 -1.46 4.54 -13.40
C LEU A 106 -2.64 5.01 -12.54
N ILE A 107 -3.27 4.06 -11.86
CA ILE A 107 -4.30 4.29 -10.85
C ILE A 107 -3.69 3.90 -9.50
N PHE A 108 -3.77 4.79 -8.52
CA PHE A 108 -3.23 4.55 -7.17
C PHE A 108 -4.36 4.36 -6.18
N TRP A 109 -4.32 3.26 -5.44
CA TRP A 109 -5.13 3.04 -4.24
C TRP A 109 -4.21 3.08 -3.03
N LEU A 110 -4.41 4.08 -2.17
CA LEU A 110 -3.63 4.31 -0.97
C LEU A 110 -4.49 3.94 0.23
N LEU A 111 -4.05 2.96 1.01
CA LEU A 111 -4.75 2.53 2.22
C LEU A 111 -3.94 2.99 3.43
N THR A 112 -4.61 3.69 4.33
CA THR A 112 -3.98 4.26 5.51
C THR A 112 -4.97 4.29 6.68
N HIS A 113 -4.44 4.41 7.90
CA HIS A 113 -5.25 4.47 9.11
C HIS A 113 -5.76 5.88 9.40
N SER A 114 -4.96 6.91 9.09
CA SER A 114 -5.27 8.29 9.42
C SER A 114 -4.97 9.24 8.26
N VAL A 115 -5.60 10.41 8.25
CA VAL A 115 -5.35 11.44 7.21
C VAL A 115 -3.96 12.03 7.38
N GLU A 116 -3.49 12.12 8.62
CA GLU A 116 -2.18 12.63 9.02
C GLU A 116 -1.02 11.82 8.42
N ASP A 117 -1.27 10.56 8.07
CA ASP A 117 -0.29 9.71 7.39
C ASP A 117 0.08 10.23 6.00
N PHE A 118 -0.82 10.97 5.33
CA PHE A 118 -0.51 11.59 4.04
C PHE A 118 0.43 12.79 4.20
N ASP A 119 0.23 13.60 5.24
CA ASP A 119 1.04 14.81 5.47
C ASP A 119 2.49 14.47 5.86
N TYR A 120 2.72 13.29 6.44
CA TYR A 120 4.07 12.79 6.72
C TYR A 120 4.93 12.64 5.45
N ILE A 121 4.31 12.22 4.34
CA ILE A 121 5.04 12.01 3.08
C ILE A 121 5.25 13.33 2.34
N SER A 122 4.15 14.03 2.08
CA SER A 122 4.13 15.31 1.41
C SER A 122 2.89 16.05 1.84
N THR A 123 3.10 17.25 2.36
CA THR A 123 2.02 18.12 2.80
C THR A 123 1.03 18.37 1.67
N GLY A 124 -0.26 18.26 1.98
CA GLY A 124 -1.32 18.58 1.02
C GLY A 124 -1.56 17.52 -0.07
N ILE A 125 -1.13 16.28 0.10
CA ILE A 125 -1.56 15.17 -0.77
C ILE A 125 -3.07 14.92 -0.62
N TYR A 126 -3.59 14.91 0.62
CA TYR A 126 -4.97 14.55 0.90
C TYR A 126 -6.01 15.28 0.02
N PRO A 127 -6.00 16.63 -0.08
CA PRO A 127 -6.94 17.35 -0.94
C PRO A 127 -6.73 17.12 -2.45
N GLN A 128 -5.62 16.51 -2.88
CA GLN A 128 -5.36 16.16 -4.27
C GLN A 128 -5.89 14.77 -4.64
N LEU A 129 -6.29 13.95 -3.67
CA LEU A 129 -6.90 12.66 -3.92
C LEU A 129 -8.23 12.86 -4.65
N GLY A 130 -8.50 12.04 -5.67
CA GLY A 130 -9.73 12.16 -6.45
C GLY A 130 -10.98 11.72 -5.67
N LEU A 131 -10.83 10.74 -4.80
CA LEU A 131 -11.91 10.17 -3.98
C LEU A 131 -11.31 9.54 -2.72
N VAL A 132 -11.98 9.70 -1.58
CA VAL A 132 -11.61 9.06 -0.31
C VAL A 132 -12.76 8.18 0.15
N VAL A 133 -12.46 6.93 0.49
CA VAL A 133 -13.39 6.01 1.12
C VAL A 133 -12.97 5.88 2.58
N SER A 134 -13.72 6.53 3.47
CA SER A 134 -13.48 6.46 4.92
C SER A 134 -14.29 5.31 5.51
N LEU A 135 -13.58 4.33 6.08
CA LEU A 135 -14.19 3.22 6.81
C LEU A 135 -14.42 3.65 8.25
N ASN A 136 -15.64 3.44 8.77
CA ASN A 136 -15.89 3.76 10.17
C ASN A 136 -15.09 2.80 11.08
N HIS A 137 -14.30 3.36 11.99
CA HIS A 137 -13.45 2.60 12.91
C HIS A 137 -14.26 1.68 13.84
N ASP A 138 -15.47 2.11 14.22
CA ASP A 138 -16.32 1.36 15.14
C ASP A 138 -17.26 0.37 14.42
N ASP A 139 -17.57 0.63 13.14
CA ASP A 139 -18.45 -0.22 12.32
C ASP A 139 -17.96 -0.33 10.87
N HIS A 140 -17.11 -1.32 10.62
CA HIS A 140 -16.56 -1.62 9.28
C HIS A 140 -17.60 -2.14 8.27
N LYS A 141 -18.90 -2.14 8.61
CA LYS A 141 -19.98 -2.46 7.67
C LYS A 141 -20.34 -1.28 6.79
N TYR A 142 -19.90 -0.07 7.14
CA TYR A 142 -20.25 1.14 6.39
C TYR A 142 -19.03 1.99 6.07
N ALA A 143 -19.07 2.61 4.90
CA ALA A 143 -18.12 3.61 4.46
C ALA A 143 -18.79 4.97 4.21
N GLN A 144 -17.99 6.03 4.28
CA GLN A 144 -18.31 7.33 3.72
C GLN A 144 -17.45 7.56 2.48
N ILE A 145 -18.04 8.14 1.45
CA ILE A 145 -17.35 8.56 0.23
C ILE A 145 -17.22 10.07 0.27
N ILE A 146 -15.98 10.55 0.20
CA ILE A 146 -15.63 11.96 0.41
C ILE A 146 -14.86 12.47 -0.82
N GLN A 147 -15.22 13.66 -1.28
CA GLN A 147 -14.40 14.44 -2.22
C GLN A 147 -13.49 15.36 -1.40
N PRO A 148 -12.20 15.03 -1.24
CA PRO A 148 -11.35 15.62 -0.21
C PRO A 148 -11.01 17.08 -0.48
N LYS A 149 -10.93 17.51 -1.75
CA LYS A 149 -10.67 18.91 -2.11
C LYS A 149 -11.70 19.90 -1.56
N GLU A 150 -12.97 19.47 -1.54
CA GLU A 150 -14.11 20.30 -1.14
C GLU A 150 -14.61 19.95 0.26
N HIS A 151 -13.99 18.94 0.89
CA HIS A 151 -14.47 18.30 2.11
C HIS A 151 -15.95 17.88 2.04
N GLU A 152 -16.42 17.57 0.83
CA GLU A 152 -17.81 17.20 0.59
C GLU A 152 -18.01 15.70 0.81
N VAL A 153 -18.99 15.33 1.64
CA VAL A 153 -19.44 13.95 1.79
C VAL A 153 -20.40 13.65 0.64
N MET A 154 -19.89 12.98 -0.39
CA MET A 154 -20.66 12.59 -1.57
C MET A 154 -21.68 11.49 -1.26
N ALA A 155 -21.33 10.57 -0.36
CA ALA A 155 -22.23 9.54 0.12
C ALA A 155 -21.87 9.13 1.55
N SER A 156 -22.89 8.88 2.38
CA SER A 156 -22.75 8.40 3.75
C SER A 156 -23.42 7.03 3.92
N ASN A 157 -22.92 6.25 4.87
CA ASN A 157 -23.46 4.91 5.22
C ASN A 157 -23.53 3.94 4.02
N VAL A 158 -22.53 3.97 3.15
CA VAL A 158 -22.42 3.02 2.04
C VAL A 158 -22.11 1.65 2.60
N SER A 159 -23.03 0.69 2.43
CA SER A 159 -22.86 -0.68 2.92
C SER A 159 -21.69 -1.36 2.23
N ILE A 160 -20.80 -1.94 3.04
CA ILE A 160 -19.65 -2.72 2.58
C ILE A 160 -20.05 -4.18 2.61
N LEU A 161 -20.10 -4.79 1.43
CA LEU A 161 -20.31 -6.22 1.27
C LEU A 161 -19.00 -6.87 0.88
N LEU A 162 -18.40 -7.62 1.80
CA LEU A 162 -17.26 -8.46 1.51
C LEU A 162 -17.74 -9.77 0.87
N PRO A 163 -17.13 -10.23 -0.24
CA PRO A 163 -17.42 -11.56 -0.79
C PRO A 163 -17.21 -12.64 0.27
N GLU A 164 -18.11 -13.64 0.34
CA GLU A 164 -18.12 -14.64 1.43
C GLU A 164 -16.76 -15.27 1.77
N PRO A 165 -15.91 -15.65 0.79
CA PRO A 165 -14.59 -16.22 1.10
C PRO A 165 -13.72 -15.24 1.90
N ILE A 166 -13.76 -13.95 1.56
CA ILE A 166 -13.01 -12.89 2.24
C ILE A 166 -13.66 -12.58 3.59
N ALA A 167 -14.98 -12.42 3.62
CA ALA A 167 -15.74 -12.16 4.85
C ALA A 167 -15.46 -13.24 5.93
N SER A 168 -15.25 -14.50 5.55
CA SER A 168 -14.93 -15.58 6.47
C SER A 168 -13.52 -15.49 7.10
N VAL A 169 -12.58 -14.81 6.43
CA VAL A 169 -11.17 -14.68 6.84
C VAL A 169 -10.92 -13.37 7.58
N VAL A 170 -11.46 -12.25 7.08
CA VAL A 170 -11.24 -10.90 7.64
C VAL A 170 -12.42 -10.36 8.45
N GLY A 171 -13.58 -11.02 8.39
CA GLY A 171 -14.69 -10.70 9.27
C GLY A 171 -14.22 -10.84 10.72
N ARG A 172 -14.43 -9.79 11.52
CA ARG A 172 -14.11 -9.80 12.95
C ARG A 172 -14.75 -11.06 13.54
N GLN A 173 -13.94 -12.03 13.97
CA GLN A 173 -14.45 -13.13 14.77
C GLN A 173 -14.90 -12.50 16.08
N GLU A 174 -16.20 -12.18 16.20
CA GLU A 174 -16.78 -11.86 17.48
C GLU A 174 -16.37 -12.99 18.43
N LEU A 175 -15.69 -12.64 19.52
CA LEU A 175 -15.33 -13.57 20.58
C LEU A 175 -16.62 -14.23 21.07
N LYS A 176 -16.95 -15.39 20.51
CA LYS A 176 -18.08 -16.19 20.93
C LYS A 176 -17.77 -16.72 22.33
N GLY A 177 -18.16 -15.93 23.34
CA GLY A 177 -18.31 -16.34 24.73
C GLY A 177 -17.00 -16.66 25.46
N LYS A 178 -16.55 -15.69 26.25
CA LYS A 178 -16.46 -15.83 27.71
C LYS A 178 -16.24 -14.44 28.30
N SER A 179 -17.25 -13.94 29.00
CA SER A 179 -17.16 -12.82 29.93
C SER A 179 -16.30 -13.20 31.15
N GLY A 180 -15.07 -13.62 30.90
CA GLY A 180 -14.05 -13.82 31.91
C GLY A 180 -13.17 -12.59 31.90
N VAL A 181 -13.26 -11.79 32.97
CA VAL A 181 -12.26 -10.77 33.31
C VAL A 181 -10.88 -11.37 33.06
N TRP A 182 -10.08 -10.75 32.19
CA TRP A 182 -8.69 -11.12 32.00
C TRP A 182 -7.97 -10.91 33.35
N MET A 183 -7.74 -11.98 34.10
CA MET A 183 -6.87 -11.95 35.28
C MET A 183 -5.48 -12.41 34.87
N GLN A 184 -4.52 -11.49 34.95
CA GLN A 184 -3.10 -11.81 34.87
C GLN A 184 -2.78 -12.79 36.00
N LYS A 185 -2.38 -14.02 35.66
CA LYS A 185 -1.84 -14.93 36.67
C LYS A 185 -0.45 -14.41 37.08
N PRO A 186 -0.21 -14.08 38.35
CA PRO A 186 1.14 -13.74 38.80
C PRO A 186 2.03 -14.98 38.64
N SER A 187 3.19 -14.79 38.01
CA SER A 187 4.23 -15.80 37.90
C SER A 187 4.88 -16.01 39.27
N SER A 188 4.42 -17.02 40.01
CA SER A 188 5.21 -17.60 41.10
C SER A 188 5.86 -18.87 40.60
N GLU A 189 7.11 -18.77 40.16
CA GLU A 189 8.08 -19.87 40.10
C GLU A 189 9.46 -19.30 39.71
N ALA A 190 10.14 -18.73 40.70
CA ALA A 190 11.60 -18.79 40.78
C ALA A 190 11.87 -19.42 42.16
N SER A 191 12.00 -20.75 42.15
CA SER A 191 12.59 -21.51 43.24
C SER A 191 14.10 -21.61 42.99
#